data_AF-A0A923AIG3-F1
#
_entry.id   AF-A0A923AIG3-F1
#
_cell.length_a   1.000
_cell.length_b   1.000
_cell.length_c   1.000
_cell.angle_alpha   90.00
_cell.angle_beta   90.00
_cell.angle_gamma   90.00
#
_symmetry.space_group_name_H-M   'P 1'
#
loop_
_entity.id
_entity.type
_entity.pdbx_description
1 polymer ?
#
loop_
_entity_poly.entity_id
_entity_poly.type
_entity_poly.pdbx_seq_one_letter_code
_entity_poly.pdbx_strand_id
1 'polypeptide(L)'
;IANAMAMLLQALAARLGIGSGMDLAQACRAHYPRPVTLALWLLCELAIIACDLAEVLGTAIALKLLFGLPLVAGVILTGLDVLLILMLQHLGFRLLEAFIVALLVVIAGSFAYELLIAQPDGAGIAAGLVPHARIVTDPAMLYLAIGILGATVMPHNLYLHSAIVQTRAYGLDPPSKAVAARMAVLDSTIALGLALFINAAILILAAATFHHAGRTDVADIDEAYRLLSPMLGASAASVVFAVALLASGQNSTITGTLAGQIVAEGFLNLKLPVWLRRLLTRMLAIGPAVAVVALNGDAGATALLVLSQVVLSLQLPFAIVPLITFTSDARIMGALASPAWLRLSGWAIAAVVIGLNGVLLIGFLR
;
A
#
# COMPACT_ATOMS: atom_id res chain seq x y z
N ILE A 1 -8.76 -7.75 -9.83
CA ILE A 1 -7.99 -7.06 -10.91
C ILE A 1 -6.78 -6.32 -10.34
N ALA A 2 -6.96 -5.36 -9.41
CA ALA A 2 -5.86 -4.61 -8.81
C ALA A 2 -4.71 -5.48 -8.28
N ASN A 3 -5.01 -6.57 -7.55
CA ASN A 3 -3.97 -7.51 -7.08
C ASN A 3 -3.19 -8.20 -8.20
N ALA A 4 -3.85 -8.57 -9.31
CA ALA A 4 -3.15 -9.14 -10.46
C ALA A 4 -2.20 -8.12 -11.11
N MET A 5 -2.62 -6.84 -11.17
CA MET A 5 -1.77 -5.74 -11.62
C MET A 5 -0.57 -5.56 -10.67
N ALA A 6 -0.83 -5.59 -9.35
CA ALA A 6 0.21 -5.51 -8.32
C ALA A 6 1.24 -6.64 -8.48
N MET A 7 0.79 -7.89 -8.62
CA MET A 7 1.66 -9.05 -8.81
C MET A 7 2.54 -8.91 -10.05
N LEU A 8 1.98 -8.46 -11.17
CA LEU A 8 2.75 -8.25 -12.40
C LEU A 8 3.78 -7.13 -12.24
N LEU A 9 3.40 -5.98 -11.69
CA LEU A 9 4.30 -4.85 -11.48
C LEU A 9 5.38 -5.18 -10.44
N GLN A 10 5.04 -5.91 -9.38
CA GLN A 10 6.01 -6.36 -8.38
C GLN A 10 6.97 -7.41 -8.95
N ALA A 11 6.49 -8.29 -9.83
CA ALA A 11 7.35 -9.19 -10.58
C ALA A 11 8.33 -8.43 -11.49
N LEU A 12 7.90 -7.35 -12.13
CA LEU A 12 8.79 -6.47 -12.91
C LEU A 12 9.83 -5.78 -12.02
N ALA A 13 9.42 -5.24 -10.85
CA ALA A 13 10.33 -4.61 -9.89
C ALA A 13 11.40 -5.57 -9.37
N ALA A 14 11.01 -6.79 -9.01
CA ALA A 14 11.94 -7.84 -8.59
C ALA A 14 12.92 -8.22 -9.70
N ARG A 15 12.41 -8.38 -10.93
CA ARG A 15 13.25 -8.67 -12.11
C ARG A 15 14.22 -7.53 -12.40
N LEU A 16 13.80 -6.27 -12.27
CA LEU A 16 14.68 -5.11 -12.46
C LEU A 16 15.86 -5.16 -11.48
N GLY A 17 15.59 -5.35 -10.18
CA GLY A 17 16.61 -5.43 -9.15
C GLY A 17 17.65 -6.53 -9.41
N ILE A 18 17.19 -7.73 -9.78
CA ILE A 18 18.06 -8.89 -10.01
C ILE A 18 18.78 -8.81 -11.37
N GLY A 19 18.07 -8.36 -12.40
CA GLY A 19 18.58 -8.27 -13.77
C GLY A 19 19.64 -7.19 -13.91
N SER A 20 19.27 -5.96 -13.53
CA SER A 20 20.11 -4.77 -13.70
C SER A 20 21.13 -4.57 -12.58
N GLY A 21 20.89 -5.14 -11.39
CA GLY A 21 21.71 -4.86 -10.20
C GLY A 21 21.51 -3.45 -9.64
N MET A 22 20.45 -2.76 -10.05
CA MET A 22 20.06 -1.43 -9.59
C MET A 22 18.62 -1.48 -9.09
N ASP A 23 18.30 -0.70 -8.06
CA ASP A 23 16.91 -0.44 -7.71
C ASP A 23 16.27 0.54 -8.71
N LEU A 24 14.93 0.65 -8.70
CA LEU A 24 14.19 1.48 -9.63
C LEU A 24 14.58 2.97 -9.54
N ALA A 25 14.90 3.48 -8.35
CA ALA A 25 15.28 4.89 -8.15
C ALA A 25 16.67 5.15 -8.74
N GLN A 26 17.62 4.24 -8.51
CA GLN A 26 18.95 4.25 -9.12
C GLN A 26 18.87 4.16 -10.65
N ALA A 27 18.03 3.26 -11.18
CA ALA A 27 17.82 3.11 -12.62
C ALA A 27 17.25 4.39 -13.26
N CYS A 28 16.26 5.02 -12.61
CA CYS A 28 15.71 6.31 -13.04
C CYS A 28 16.80 7.38 -13.08
N ARG A 29 17.59 7.51 -12.02
CA ARG A 29 18.66 8.50 -11.95
C ARG A 29 19.77 8.28 -12.97
N ALA A 30 20.12 7.03 -13.26
CA ALA A 30 21.18 6.70 -14.21
C ALA A 30 20.80 7.04 -15.66
N HIS A 31 19.50 7.00 -16.00
CA HIS A 31 19.02 7.13 -17.38
C HIS A 31 18.27 8.44 -17.67
N TYR A 32 17.78 9.15 -16.66
CA TYR A 32 17.05 10.40 -16.82
C TYR A 32 17.87 11.65 -16.44
N PRO A 33 17.60 12.79 -17.09
CA PRO A 33 18.25 14.04 -16.74
C PRO A 33 17.83 14.52 -15.34
N ARG A 34 18.71 15.27 -14.68
CA ARG A 34 18.52 15.74 -13.28
C ARG A 34 17.14 16.35 -12.99
N PRO A 35 16.54 17.21 -13.84
CA PRO A 35 15.23 17.77 -13.54
C PRO A 35 14.12 16.71 -13.42
N VAL A 36 14.15 15.69 -14.28
CA VAL A 36 13.17 14.59 -14.26
C VAL A 36 13.38 13.73 -13.02
N THR A 37 14.64 13.40 -12.72
CA THR A 37 15.02 12.64 -11.51
C THR A 37 14.56 13.34 -10.22
N LEU A 38 14.72 14.67 -10.13
CA LEU A 38 14.24 15.46 -8.99
C LEU A 38 12.71 15.51 -8.90
N ALA A 39 12.01 15.64 -10.04
CA ALA A 39 10.56 15.61 -10.06
C ALA A 39 10.01 14.25 -9.62
N LEU A 40 10.59 13.15 -10.12
CA LEU A 40 10.23 11.78 -9.73
C LEU A 40 10.47 11.55 -8.23
N TRP A 41 11.60 12.03 -7.71
CA TRP A 41 11.89 11.99 -6.27
C TRP A 41 10.82 12.72 -5.46
N LEU A 42 10.51 13.97 -5.80
CA LEU A 42 9.54 14.78 -5.08
C LEU A 42 8.15 14.12 -5.08
N LEU A 43 7.70 13.63 -6.24
CA LEU A 43 6.43 12.91 -6.35
C LEU A 43 6.41 11.65 -5.48
N CYS A 44 7.51 10.88 -5.48
CA CYS A 44 7.63 9.69 -4.65
C CYS A 44 7.65 10.03 -3.15
N GLU A 45 8.34 11.11 -2.76
CA GLU A 45 8.38 11.60 -1.39
C GLU A 45 6.99 11.99 -0.90
N LEU A 46 6.23 12.73 -1.72
CA LEU A 46 4.86 13.11 -1.43
C LEU A 46 3.94 11.87 -1.28
N ALA A 47 4.13 10.84 -2.12
CA ALA A 47 3.37 9.60 -1.99
C ALA A 47 3.73 8.81 -0.71
N ILE A 48 4.99 8.84 -0.26
CA ILE A 48 5.39 8.25 1.02
C ILE A 48 4.76 9.02 2.18
N ILE A 49 4.76 10.35 2.14
CA ILE A 49 4.11 11.19 3.18
C ILE A 49 2.60 10.94 3.19
N ALA A 50 1.97 10.82 2.03
CA ALA A 50 0.54 10.48 1.93
C ALA A 50 0.25 9.09 2.52
N CYS A 51 1.09 8.08 2.25
CA CYS A 51 0.97 6.78 2.88
C CYS A 51 1.10 6.88 4.41
N ASP A 52 2.12 7.59 4.90
CA ASP A 52 2.37 7.77 6.33
C ASP A 52 1.23 8.52 7.01
N LEU A 53 0.60 9.48 6.32
CA LEU A 53 -0.61 10.16 6.77
C LEU A 53 -1.77 9.17 6.96
N ALA A 54 -1.98 8.24 6.03
CA ALA A 54 -3.01 7.22 6.16
C ALA A 54 -2.78 6.31 7.38
N GLU A 55 -1.52 5.94 7.62
CA GLU A 55 -1.12 5.13 8.77
C GLU A 55 -1.33 5.84 10.10
N VAL A 56 -0.95 7.12 10.17
CA VAL A 56 -1.15 8.00 11.33
C VAL A 56 -2.62 8.06 11.69
N LEU A 57 -3.47 8.35 10.69
CA LEU A 57 -4.91 8.47 10.91
C LEU A 57 -5.54 7.13 11.28
N GLY A 58 -5.18 6.03 10.60
CA GLY A 58 -5.68 4.69 10.95
C GLY A 58 -5.31 4.27 12.37
N THR A 59 -4.06 4.51 12.77
CA THR A 59 -3.58 4.24 14.14
C THR A 59 -4.29 5.13 15.16
N ALA A 60 -4.45 6.42 14.88
CA ALA A 60 -5.13 7.35 15.78
C ALA A 60 -6.62 7.00 15.95
N ILE A 61 -7.30 6.59 14.87
CA ILE A 61 -8.68 6.10 14.93
C ILE A 61 -8.74 4.81 15.76
N ALA A 62 -7.85 3.84 15.54
CA ALA A 62 -7.81 2.62 16.36
C ALA A 62 -7.62 2.94 17.85
N LEU A 63 -6.72 3.86 18.19
CA LEU A 63 -6.49 4.32 19.57
C LEU A 63 -7.72 5.01 20.17
N LYS A 64 -8.43 5.83 19.39
CA LYS A 64 -9.71 6.44 19.78
C LYS A 64 -10.75 5.36 20.10
N LEU A 65 -10.89 4.36 19.24
CA LEU A 65 -11.91 3.32 19.36
C LEU A 65 -11.63 2.34 20.53
N LEU A 66 -10.36 1.98 20.74
CA LEU A 66 -9.96 1.05 21.80
C LEU A 66 -9.87 1.69 23.18
N PHE A 67 -9.34 2.92 23.26
CA PHE A 67 -8.99 3.56 24.54
C PHE A 67 -9.77 4.84 24.84
N GLY A 68 -10.69 5.25 23.94
CA GLY A 68 -11.46 6.48 24.10
C GLY A 68 -10.62 7.76 23.98
N LEU A 69 -9.43 7.68 23.38
CA LEU A 69 -8.53 8.82 23.27
C LEU A 69 -9.04 9.86 22.25
N PRO A 70 -8.90 11.18 22.52
CA PRO A 70 -9.19 12.21 21.54
C PRO A 70 -8.35 12.01 20.27
N LEU A 71 -8.94 12.22 19.08
CA LEU A 71 -8.26 11.91 17.82
C LEU A 71 -6.95 12.67 17.64
N VAL A 72 -6.90 13.95 18.01
CA VAL A 72 -5.67 14.76 17.99
C VAL A 72 -4.59 14.17 18.89
N ALA A 73 -4.95 13.70 20.09
CA ALA A 73 -4.02 13.05 21.00
C ALA A 73 -3.53 11.71 20.41
N GLY A 74 -4.42 10.94 19.81
CA GLY A 74 -4.07 9.73 19.06
C GLY A 74 -3.04 9.99 17.96
N VAL A 75 -3.26 11.02 17.13
CA VAL A 75 -2.34 11.45 16.07
C VAL A 75 -0.98 11.80 16.64
N ILE A 76 -0.91 12.60 17.71
CA ILE A 76 0.36 12.99 18.35
C ILE A 76 1.08 11.75 18.91
N LEU A 77 0.36 10.82 19.54
CA LEU A 77 0.91 9.59 20.10
C LEU A 77 1.54 8.69 19.03
N THR A 78 1.05 8.72 17.79
CA THR A 78 1.69 7.98 16.70
C THR A 78 3.13 8.42 16.43
N GLY A 79 3.52 9.64 16.83
CA GLY A 79 4.91 10.09 16.75
C GLY A 79 5.87 9.27 17.63
N LEU A 80 5.36 8.52 18.61
CA LEU A 80 6.16 7.63 19.45
C LEU A 80 6.58 6.34 18.74
N ASP A 81 6.00 6.02 17.59
CA ASP A 81 6.37 4.80 16.83
C ASP A 81 7.80 4.84 16.28
N VAL A 82 8.42 6.02 16.22
CA VAL A 82 9.85 6.15 15.90
C VAL A 82 10.69 5.43 16.95
N LEU A 83 10.27 5.46 18.22
CA LEU A 83 10.92 4.74 19.30
C LEU A 83 10.77 3.22 19.11
N LEU A 84 9.61 2.77 18.62
CA LEU A 84 9.37 1.37 18.30
C LEU A 84 10.29 0.89 17.17
N ILE A 85 10.43 1.66 16.09
CA ILE A 85 11.35 1.35 15.00
C ILE A 85 12.80 1.30 15.49
N LEU A 86 13.23 2.29 16.27
CA LEU A 86 14.57 2.34 16.87
C LEU A 86 14.85 1.10 17.71
N MET A 87 13.88 0.69 18.54
CA MET A 87 13.99 -0.52 19.35
C MET A 87 14.08 -1.77 18.48
N LEU A 88 13.23 -1.92 17.47
CA LEU A 88 13.23 -3.08 16.57
C LEU A 88 14.53 -3.20 15.76
N GLN A 89 15.14 -2.07 15.38
CA GLN A 89 16.42 -2.08 14.67
C GLN A 89 17.57 -2.62 15.52
N HIS A 90 17.61 -2.28 16.81
CA HIS A 90 18.62 -2.82 17.72
C HIS A 90 18.50 -4.33 17.92
N LEU A 91 17.30 -4.90 17.72
CA LEU A 91 17.02 -6.32 17.93
C LEU A 91 17.29 -7.20 16.69
N GLY A 92 17.58 -6.57 15.54
CA GLY A 92 17.99 -7.25 14.29
C GLY A 92 16.86 -7.68 13.36
N PHE A 93 17.21 -7.96 12.09
CA PHE A 93 16.27 -8.23 11.00
C PHE A 93 15.32 -9.42 11.24
N ARG A 94 15.79 -10.48 11.91
CA ARG A 94 14.96 -11.67 12.16
C ARG A 94 13.78 -11.36 13.09
N LEU A 95 13.98 -10.50 14.09
CA LEU A 95 12.89 -10.11 14.99
C LEU A 95 11.91 -9.16 14.30
N LEU A 96 12.43 -8.25 13.46
CA LEU A 96 11.59 -7.37 12.63
C LEU A 96 10.66 -8.18 11.72
N GLU A 97 11.19 -9.20 11.05
CA GLU A 97 10.42 -10.10 10.19
C GLU A 97 9.37 -10.89 10.99
N ALA A 98 9.75 -11.46 12.14
CA ALA A 98 8.81 -12.15 13.03
C ALA A 98 7.70 -11.23 13.54
N PHE A 99 8.02 -9.97 13.85
CA PHE A 99 7.05 -8.96 14.27
C PHE A 99 6.05 -8.65 13.15
N ILE A 100 6.52 -8.44 11.91
CA ILE A 100 5.66 -8.23 10.73
C ILE A 100 4.73 -9.42 10.52
N VAL A 101 5.26 -10.65 10.58
CA VAL A 101 4.46 -11.88 10.42
C VAL A 101 3.40 -11.98 11.52
N ALA A 102 3.74 -11.66 12.77
CA ALA A 102 2.79 -11.66 13.88
C ALA A 102 1.65 -10.65 13.64
N LEU A 103 1.95 -9.43 13.17
CA LEU A 103 0.92 -8.44 12.81
C LEU A 103 0.01 -8.94 11.69
N LEU A 104 0.58 -9.57 10.64
CA LEU A 104 -0.20 -10.15 9.54
C LEU A 104 -1.14 -11.27 10.03
N VAL A 105 -0.66 -12.13 10.94
CA VAL A 105 -1.49 -13.18 11.55
C VAL A 105 -2.64 -12.57 12.36
N VAL A 106 -2.38 -11.50 13.11
CA VAL A 106 -3.43 -10.78 13.86
C VAL A 106 -4.47 -10.21 12.90
N ILE A 107 -4.06 -9.53 11.82
CA ILE A 107 -4.98 -8.95 10.84
C ILE A 107 -5.81 -10.03 10.16
N ALA A 108 -5.15 -11.08 9.65
CA ALA A 108 -5.83 -12.17 8.95
C ALA A 108 -6.77 -12.94 9.89
N GLY A 109 -6.34 -13.23 11.12
CA GLY A 109 -7.15 -13.90 12.13
C GLY A 109 -8.37 -13.09 12.55
N SER A 110 -8.23 -11.76 12.64
CA SER A 110 -9.33 -10.85 12.97
C SER A 110 -10.43 -10.87 11.91
N PHE A 111 -10.05 -10.68 10.63
CA PHE A 111 -11.02 -10.74 9.54
C PHE A 111 -11.57 -12.16 9.30
N ALA A 112 -10.79 -13.21 9.55
CA ALA A 112 -11.29 -14.57 9.49
C ALA A 112 -12.37 -14.81 10.56
N TYR A 113 -12.15 -14.36 11.79
CA TYR A 113 -13.13 -14.43 12.88
C TYR A 113 -14.43 -13.70 12.51
N GLU A 114 -14.32 -12.46 12.00
CA GLU A 114 -15.50 -11.68 11.63
C GLU A 114 -16.28 -12.29 10.46
N LEU A 115 -15.59 -12.82 9.44
CA LEU A 115 -16.25 -13.52 8.33
C LEU A 115 -16.96 -14.80 8.77
N LEU A 116 -16.39 -15.56 9.71
CA LEU A 116 -17.03 -16.78 10.23
C LEU A 116 -18.35 -16.48 10.93
N ILE A 117 -18.43 -15.33 11.60
CA ILE A 117 -19.65 -14.87 12.28
C ILE A 117 -20.63 -14.25 11.29
N ALA A 118 -20.14 -13.48 10.32
CA ALA A 118 -20.97 -12.82 9.32
C ALA A 118 -21.70 -13.81 8.38
N GLN A 119 -21.19 -15.05 8.25
CA GLN A 119 -21.75 -16.12 7.41
C GLN A 119 -22.18 -15.61 6.00
N PRO A 120 -21.23 -15.04 5.22
CA PRO A 120 -21.57 -14.45 3.94
C PRO A 120 -22.05 -15.50 2.92
N ASP A 121 -22.95 -15.10 2.04
CA ASP A 121 -23.41 -15.94 0.94
C ASP A 121 -22.30 -16.23 -0.06
N GLY A 122 -21.90 -17.50 -0.15
CA GLY A 122 -20.87 -17.96 -1.08
C GLY A 122 -21.22 -17.74 -2.55
N ALA A 123 -22.51 -17.82 -2.91
CA ALA A 123 -22.96 -17.57 -4.28
C ALA A 123 -22.82 -16.09 -4.64
N GLY A 124 -23.21 -15.19 -3.73
CA GLY A 124 -23.00 -13.75 -3.85
C GLY A 124 -21.53 -13.36 -3.98
N ILE A 125 -20.64 -13.98 -3.19
CA ILE A 125 -19.19 -13.78 -3.31
C ILE A 125 -18.71 -14.18 -4.71
N ALA A 126 -19.09 -15.36 -5.20
CA ALA A 126 -18.70 -15.85 -6.52
C ALA A 126 -19.22 -14.95 -7.65
N ALA A 127 -20.46 -14.46 -7.54
CA ALA A 127 -21.03 -13.52 -8.48
C ALA A 127 -20.31 -12.16 -8.48
N GLY A 128 -19.89 -11.69 -7.29
CA GLY A 128 -19.15 -10.43 -7.13
C GLY A 128 -17.73 -10.45 -7.71
N LEU A 129 -17.15 -11.63 -7.94
CA LEU A 129 -15.85 -11.76 -8.61
C LEU A 129 -15.93 -11.48 -10.12
N VAL A 130 -17.12 -11.53 -10.72
CA VAL A 130 -17.32 -11.27 -12.14
C VAL A 130 -17.28 -9.74 -12.38
N PRO A 131 -16.40 -9.25 -13.27
CA PRO A 131 -16.33 -7.81 -13.58
C PRO A 131 -17.62 -7.30 -14.24
N HIS A 132 -18.12 -6.16 -13.77
CA HIS A 132 -19.30 -5.50 -14.33
C HIS A 132 -18.94 -4.13 -14.94
N ALA A 133 -19.51 -3.81 -16.10
CA ALA A 133 -19.26 -2.53 -16.78
C ALA A 133 -19.67 -1.30 -15.94
N ARG A 134 -20.63 -1.48 -15.01
CA ARG A 134 -21.07 -0.43 -14.08
C ARG A 134 -19.95 0.20 -13.27
N ILE A 135 -18.90 -0.56 -12.96
CA ILE A 135 -17.73 -0.09 -12.20
C ILE A 135 -17.05 1.10 -12.89
N VAL A 136 -17.10 1.16 -14.22
CA VAL A 136 -16.43 2.21 -15.01
C VAL A 136 -17.40 3.33 -15.41
N THR A 137 -18.70 3.06 -15.44
CA THR A 137 -19.71 4.06 -15.82
C THR A 137 -20.22 4.89 -14.64
N ASP A 138 -20.21 4.34 -13.43
CA ASP A 138 -20.65 5.03 -12.22
C ASP A 138 -19.47 5.80 -11.58
N PRO A 139 -19.55 7.14 -11.42
CA PRO A 139 -18.46 7.93 -10.86
C PRO A 139 -18.05 7.52 -9.43
N ALA A 140 -19.00 7.11 -8.59
CA ALA A 140 -18.72 6.72 -7.21
C ALA A 140 -18.02 5.35 -7.16
N MET A 141 -18.51 4.38 -7.94
CA MET A 141 -17.83 3.07 -8.04
C MET A 141 -16.45 3.19 -8.67
N LEU A 142 -16.31 4.06 -9.68
CA LEU A 142 -15.04 4.33 -10.33
C LEU A 142 -14.05 4.95 -9.34
N TYR A 143 -14.50 5.92 -8.54
CA TYR A 143 -13.68 6.54 -7.50
C TYR A 143 -13.17 5.53 -6.48
N LEU A 144 -14.06 4.66 -5.98
CA LEU A 144 -13.70 3.56 -5.06
C LEU A 144 -12.74 2.56 -5.72
N ALA A 145 -12.99 2.19 -6.98
CA ALA A 145 -12.13 1.27 -7.72
C ALA A 145 -10.71 1.83 -7.92
N ILE A 146 -10.58 3.13 -8.18
CA ILE A 146 -9.29 3.83 -8.26
C ILE A 146 -8.61 3.87 -6.89
N GLY A 147 -9.36 4.17 -5.82
CA GLY A 147 -8.85 4.10 -4.45
C GLY A 147 -8.30 2.72 -4.09
N ILE A 148 -9.05 1.65 -4.40
CA ILE A 148 -8.61 0.26 -4.21
C ILE A 148 -7.35 -0.03 -5.03
N LEU A 149 -7.28 0.46 -6.27
CA LEU A 149 -6.10 0.28 -7.12
C LEU A 149 -4.87 0.97 -6.51
N GLY A 150 -4.98 2.23 -6.09
CA GLY A 150 -3.90 2.99 -5.46
C GLY A 150 -3.44 2.38 -4.13
N ALA A 151 -4.39 1.92 -3.30
CA ALA A 151 -4.10 1.25 -2.04
C ALA A 151 -3.44 -0.12 -2.24
N THR A 152 -3.80 -0.86 -3.29
CA THR A 152 -3.22 -2.19 -3.57
C THR A 152 -1.87 -2.09 -4.26
N VAL A 153 -1.72 -1.18 -5.21
CA VAL A 153 -0.50 -0.98 -6.00
C VAL A 153 0.23 0.23 -5.44
N MET A 154 0.84 0.06 -4.26
CA MET A 154 1.58 1.11 -3.59
C MET A 154 2.89 1.38 -4.36
N PRO A 155 3.12 2.61 -4.86
CA PRO A 155 4.25 2.84 -5.75
C PRO A 155 5.62 2.76 -5.06
N HIS A 156 5.70 3.20 -3.80
CA HIS A 156 6.91 3.10 -3.00
C HIS A 156 7.33 1.63 -2.78
N ASN A 157 6.39 0.69 -2.81
CA ASN A 157 6.71 -0.74 -2.76
C ASN A 157 7.39 -1.26 -4.02
N LEU A 158 7.22 -0.61 -5.19
CA LEU A 158 7.97 -0.97 -6.40
C LEU A 158 9.45 -0.61 -6.24
N TYR A 159 9.74 0.56 -5.67
CA TYR A 159 11.11 0.97 -5.34
C TYR A 159 11.70 0.06 -4.26
N LEU A 160 10.97 -0.14 -3.16
CA LEU A 160 11.38 -0.99 -2.05
C LEU A 160 11.75 -2.41 -2.50
N HIS A 161 10.84 -3.06 -3.21
CA HIS A 161 11.01 -4.46 -3.60
C HIS A 161 12.16 -4.62 -4.61
N SER A 162 12.35 -3.67 -5.53
CA SER A 162 13.50 -3.69 -6.45
C SER A 162 14.85 -3.61 -5.75
N ALA A 163 14.93 -3.05 -4.53
CA ALA A 163 16.15 -3.03 -3.72
C ALA A 163 16.26 -4.25 -2.79
N ILE A 164 15.17 -4.64 -2.11
CA ILE A 164 15.19 -5.75 -1.14
C ILE A 164 15.62 -7.06 -1.79
N VAL A 165 15.18 -7.35 -3.03
CA VAL A 165 15.58 -8.58 -3.73
C VAL A 165 17.10 -8.70 -3.93
N GLN A 166 17.83 -7.57 -3.92
CA GLN A 166 19.28 -7.55 -4.06
C GLN A 166 20.02 -7.93 -2.78
N THR A 167 19.34 -7.96 -1.63
CA THR A 167 19.93 -8.37 -0.35
C THR A 167 20.09 -9.89 -0.23
N ARG A 168 19.42 -10.66 -1.11
CA ARG A 168 19.52 -12.12 -1.13
C ARG A 168 20.83 -12.55 -1.79
N ALA A 169 21.45 -13.60 -1.27
CA ALA A 169 22.63 -14.19 -1.89
C ALA A 169 22.21 -15.04 -3.11
N TYR A 170 22.68 -14.68 -4.30
CA TYR A 170 22.50 -15.44 -5.54
C TYR A 170 23.71 -15.27 -6.47
N GLY A 171 23.94 -16.22 -7.37
CA GLY A 171 25.02 -16.16 -8.36
C GLY A 171 24.79 -15.06 -9.39
N LEU A 172 25.87 -14.40 -9.83
CA LEU A 172 25.80 -13.29 -10.81
C LEU A 172 25.68 -13.78 -12.27
N ASP A 173 25.84 -15.07 -12.50
CA ASP A 173 25.68 -15.71 -13.81
C ASP A 173 24.20 -15.69 -14.26
N PRO A 174 23.93 -15.64 -15.59
CA PRO A 174 22.56 -15.58 -16.11
C PRO A 174 21.60 -16.66 -15.60
N PRO A 175 21.97 -17.96 -15.51
CA PRO A 175 21.05 -18.97 -15.00
C PRO A 175 20.73 -18.77 -13.50
N SER A 176 21.71 -18.43 -12.67
CA SER A 176 21.49 -18.13 -11.25
C SER A 176 20.55 -16.92 -11.07
N LYS A 177 20.75 -15.84 -11.84
CA LYS A 177 19.85 -14.68 -11.83
C LYS A 177 18.42 -15.03 -12.26
N ALA A 178 18.25 -15.93 -13.23
CA ALA A 178 16.93 -16.38 -13.65
C ALA A 178 16.19 -17.18 -12.56
N VAL A 179 16.91 -18.03 -11.81
CA VAL A 179 16.35 -18.75 -10.67
C VAL A 179 15.98 -17.78 -9.54
N ALA A 180 16.88 -16.84 -9.19
CA ALA A 180 16.61 -15.81 -8.21
C ALA A 180 15.37 -14.98 -8.57
N ALA A 181 15.24 -14.58 -9.83
CA ALA A 181 14.07 -13.84 -10.31
C ALA A 181 12.78 -14.66 -10.17
N ARG A 182 12.80 -15.95 -10.51
CA ARG A 182 11.63 -16.84 -10.33
C ARG A 182 11.23 -16.97 -8.86
N MET A 183 12.20 -17.14 -7.97
CA MET A 183 11.93 -17.24 -6.52
C MET A 183 11.36 -15.93 -5.96
N ALA A 184 11.93 -14.78 -6.33
CA ALA A 184 11.41 -13.47 -5.90
C ALA A 184 9.99 -13.20 -6.43
N VAL A 185 9.70 -13.61 -7.67
CA VAL A 185 8.34 -13.53 -8.23
C VAL A 185 7.38 -14.44 -7.47
N LEU A 186 7.80 -15.67 -7.14
CA LEU A 186 6.96 -16.60 -6.37
C LEU A 186 6.67 -16.05 -4.97
N ASP A 187 7.68 -15.57 -4.25
CA ASP A 187 7.57 -14.99 -2.91
C ASP A 187 6.58 -13.82 -2.90
N SER A 188 6.77 -12.85 -3.79
CA SER A 188 5.85 -11.70 -3.92
C SER A 188 4.45 -12.09 -4.37
N THR A 189 4.30 -13.11 -5.24
CA THR A 189 2.97 -13.60 -5.66
C THR A 189 2.23 -14.25 -4.50
N ILE A 190 2.92 -15.02 -3.65
CA ILE A 190 2.33 -15.62 -2.45
C ILE A 190 1.90 -14.53 -1.46
N ALA A 191 2.79 -13.55 -1.18
CA ALA A 191 2.49 -12.45 -0.26
C ALA A 191 1.30 -11.59 -0.73
N LEU A 192 1.26 -11.21 -2.01
CA LEU A 192 0.13 -10.47 -2.59
C LEU A 192 -1.13 -11.34 -2.71
N GLY A 193 -0.98 -12.66 -2.84
CA GLY A 193 -2.07 -13.61 -2.78
C GLY A 193 -2.74 -13.58 -1.41
N LEU A 194 -1.96 -13.55 -0.33
CA LEU A 194 -2.49 -13.37 1.03
C LEU A 194 -3.18 -12.00 1.19
N ALA A 195 -2.59 -10.93 0.66
CA ALA A 195 -3.18 -9.60 0.69
C ALA A 195 -4.54 -9.53 -0.04
N LEU A 196 -4.72 -10.31 -1.11
CA LEU A 196 -6.02 -10.46 -1.78
C LEU A 196 -7.10 -10.98 -0.84
N PHE A 197 -6.80 -11.98 -0.01
CA PHE A 197 -7.77 -12.53 0.93
C PHE A 197 -8.16 -11.51 2.01
N ILE A 198 -7.21 -10.73 2.52
CA ILE A 198 -7.50 -9.66 3.49
C ILE A 198 -8.38 -8.57 2.85
N ASN A 199 -8.03 -8.09 1.66
CA ASN A 199 -8.81 -7.07 0.96
C ASN A 199 -10.21 -7.57 0.59
N ALA A 200 -10.32 -8.84 0.16
CA ALA A 200 -11.60 -9.47 -0.10
C ALA A 200 -12.42 -9.62 1.20
N ALA A 201 -11.78 -9.98 2.30
CA ALA A 201 -12.45 -10.13 3.59
C ALA A 201 -13.05 -8.82 4.09
N ILE A 202 -12.32 -7.71 3.99
CA ILE A 202 -12.82 -6.37 4.34
C ILE A 202 -14.09 -6.04 3.53
N LEU A 203 -14.05 -6.27 2.21
CA LEU A 203 -15.17 -5.95 1.32
C LEU A 203 -16.38 -6.87 1.55
N ILE A 204 -16.14 -8.18 1.71
CA ILE A 204 -17.18 -9.18 1.96
C ILE A 204 -17.84 -8.92 3.31
N LEU A 205 -17.06 -8.64 4.34
CA LEU A 205 -17.56 -8.31 5.68
C LEU A 205 -18.47 -7.08 5.63
N ALA A 206 -18.03 -6.00 4.99
CA ALA A 206 -18.83 -4.80 4.84
C ALA A 206 -20.16 -5.08 4.09
N ALA A 207 -20.09 -5.88 3.02
CA ALA A 207 -21.28 -6.24 2.25
C ALA A 207 -22.25 -7.15 3.04
N ALA A 208 -21.74 -8.17 3.72
CA ALA A 208 -22.54 -9.13 4.47
C ALA A 208 -23.15 -8.52 5.74
N THR A 209 -22.40 -7.64 6.41
CA THR A 209 -22.84 -7.03 7.67
C THR A 209 -23.72 -5.81 7.42
N PHE A 210 -23.29 -4.87 6.58
CA PHE A 210 -23.97 -3.58 6.43
C PHE A 210 -24.93 -3.56 5.23
N HIS A 211 -24.43 -3.88 4.04
CA HIS A 211 -25.22 -3.75 2.81
C HIS A 211 -26.44 -4.68 2.79
N HIS A 212 -26.29 -5.92 3.26
CA HIS A 212 -27.41 -6.86 3.34
C HIS A 212 -28.51 -6.39 4.30
N ALA A 213 -28.15 -5.66 5.35
CA ALA A 213 -29.09 -5.05 6.30
C ALA A 213 -29.67 -3.71 5.81
N GLY A 214 -29.38 -3.30 4.57
CA GLY A 214 -29.84 -2.03 3.99
C GLY A 214 -29.06 -0.79 4.45
N ARG A 215 -27.97 -0.98 5.21
CA ARG A 215 -27.06 0.10 5.65
C ARG A 215 -26.04 0.38 4.55
N THR A 216 -26.37 1.36 3.71
CA THR A 216 -25.50 1.83 2.60
C THR A 216 -24.85 3.17 2.89
N ASP A 217 -25.16 3.73 4.06
CA ASP A 217 -24.68 5.00 4.61
C ASP A 217 -23.35 4.87 5.38
N VAL A 218 -22.95 3.66 5.75
CA VAL A 218 -21.73 3.40 6.54
C VAL A 218 -20.48 3.60 5.68
N ALA A 219 -19.89 4.79 5.80
CA ALA A 219 -18.66 5.16 5.09
C ALA A 219 -17.45 5.29 6.03
N ASP A 220 -17.69 5.58 7.32
CA ASP A 220 -16.64 5.88 8.30
C ASP A 220 -16.21 4.66 9.11
N ILE A 221 -14.91 4.59 9.44
CA ILE A 221 -14.32 3.52 10.26
C ILE A 221 -14.91 3.52 11.69
N ASP A 222 -15.19 4.70 12.25
CA ASP A 222 -15.83 4.84 13.59
C ASP A 222 -17.25 4.26 13.58
N GLU A 223 -18.02 4.57 12.54
CA GLU A 223 -19.37 4.04 12.39
C GLU A 223 -19.37 2.53 12.18
N ALA A 224 -18.49 2.02 11.30
CA ALA A 224 -18.29 0.59 11.12
C ALA A 224 -17.97 -0.09 12.45
N TYR A 225 -17.02 0.44 13.23
CA TYR A 225 -16.69 -0.09 14.55
C TYR A 225 -17.91 -0.17 15.48
N ARG A 226 -18.72 0.87 15.58
CA ARG A 226 -19.89 0.88 16.47
C ARG A 226 -20.98 -0.11 16.04
N LEU A 227 -21.10 -0.36 14.74
CA LEU A 227 -22.13 -1.20 14.16
C LEU A 227 -21.72 -2.68 14.05
N LEU A 228 -20.42 -3.00 14.00
CA LEU A 228 -19.95 -4.39 13.85
C LEU A 228 -20.49 -5.31 14.96
N SER A 229 -20.21 -5.03 16.24
CA SER A 229 -20.68 -5.88 17.35
C SER A 229 -22.20 -6.09 17.40
N PRO A 230 -23.06 -5.04 17.31
CA PRO A 230 -24.51 -5.26 17.35
C PRO A 230 -25.05 -5.99 16.11
N MET A 231 -24.47 -5.77 14.93
CA MET A 231 -24.96 -6.40 13.69
C MET A 231 -24.50 -7.84 13.54
N LEU A 232 -23.30 -8.17 14.02
CA LEU A 232 -22.78 -9.54 14.04
C LEU A 232 -23.26 -10.34 15.25
N GLY A 233 -23.90 -9.70 16.23
CA GLY A 233 -24.33 -10.35 17.47
C GLY A 233 -23.16 -10.84 18.34
N ALA A 234 -21.96 -10.30 18.12
CA ALA A 234 -20.72 -10.71 18.78
C ALA A 234 -20.04 -9.51 19.43
N SER A 235 -20.02 -9.47 20.77
CA SER A 235 -19.49 -8.32 21.54
C SER A 235 -18.02 -8.00 21.24
N ALA A 236 -17.24 -9.00 20.84
CA ALA A 236 -15.82 -8.85 20.52
C ALA A 236 -15.54 -8.29 19.11
N ALA A 237 -16.52 -8.29 18.19
CA ALA A 237 -16.25 -7.97 16.78
C ALA A 237 -15.65 -6.58 16.57
N SER A 238 -16.22 -5.55 17.20
CA SER A 238 -15.67 -4.19 17.14
C SER A 238 -14.23 -4.13 17.65
N VAL A 239 -13.94 -4.76 18.79
CA VAL A 239 -12.59 -4.74 19.40
C VAL A 239 -11.57 -5.44 18.50
N VAL A 240 -11.94 -6.59 17.95
CA VAL A 240 -11.11 -7.37 17.02
C VAL A 240 -10.80 -6.54 15.77
N PHE A 241 -11.79 -5.86 15.20
CA PHE A 241 -11.61 -4.94 14.08
C PHE A 241 -10.63 -3.79 14.41
N ALA A 242 -10.77 -3.15 15.57
CA ALA A 242 -9.88 -2.06 15.95
C ALA A 242 -8.45 -2.53 16.26
N VAL A 243 -8.28 -3.74 16.78
CA VAL A 243 -6.95 -4.38 16.94
C VAL A 243 -6.33 -4.66 15.56
N ALA A 244 -7.10 -5.14 14.59
CA ALA A 244 -6.63 -5.34 13.22
C ALA A 244 -6.21 -4.02 12.57
N LEU A 245 -6.98 -2.95 12.77
CA LEU A 245 -6.67 -1.61 12.29
C LEU A 245 -5.35 -1.09 12.88
N LEU A 246 -5.15 -1.26 14.19
CA LEU A 246 -3.91 -0.88 14.88
C LEU A 246 -2.71 -1.68 14.34
N ALA A 247 -2.87 -2.99 14.18
CA ALA A 247 -1.82 -3.87 13.67
C ALA A 247 -1.43 -3.52 12.21
N SER A 248 -2.41 -3.15 11.38
CA SER A 248 -2.20 -2.71 10.01
C SER A 248 -1.35 -1.44 9.94
N GLY A 249 -1.65 -0.44 10.78
CA GLY A 249 -0.88 0.81 10.85
C GLY A 249 0.60 0.58 11.18
N GLN A 250 0.90 -0.32 12.12
CA GLN A 250 2.29 -0.63 12.52
C GLN A 250 3.07 -1.38 11.43
N ASN A 251 2.40 -2.26 10.67
CA ASN A 251 3.05 -3.02 9.60
C ASN A 251 3.53 -2.10 8.46
N SER A 252 2.68 -1.17 8.03
CA SER A 252 2.96 -0.27 6.90
C SER A 252 4.12 0.68 7.20
N THR A 253 4.23 1.16 8.44
CA THR A 253 5.28 2.05 8.94
C THR A 253 6.70 1.56 8.68
N ILE A 254 6.95 0.26 8.85
CA ILE A 254 8.28 -0.33 8.61
C ILE A 254 8.62 -0.26 7.12
N THR A 255 7.67 -0.64 6.26
CA THR A 255 7.87 -0.65 4.81
C THR A 255 8.03 0.76 4.23
N GLY A 256 7.23 1.73 4.68
CA GLY A 256 7.32 3.13 4.23
C GLY A 256 8.68 3.76 4.55
N THR A 257 9.24 3.45 5.73
CA THR A 257 10.55 3.95 6.14
C THR A 257 11.67 3.42 5.26
N LEU A 258 11.69 2.10 5.00
CA LEU A 258 12.68 1.47 4.14
C LEU A 258 12.57 1.97 2.69
N ALA A 259 11.34 2.08 2.17
CA ALA A 259 11.09 2.59 0.84
C ALA A 259 11.60 4.03 0.71
N GLY A 260 11.37 4.87 1.72
CA GLY A 260 11.89 6.23 1.76
C GLY A 260 13.40 6.32 1.75
N GLN A 261 14.11 5.41 2.42
CA GLN A 261 15.57 5.37 2.34
C GLN A 261 16.06 5.02 0.94
N ILE A 262 15.47 4.00 0.32
CA ILE A 262 15.83 3.58 -1.04
C ILE A 262 15.57 4.70 -2.05
N VAL A 263 14.45 5.40 -1.92
CA VAL A 263 14.10 6.54 -2.77
C VAL A 263 15.08 7.70 -2.56
N ALA A 264 15.42 8.06 -1.33
CA ALA A 264 16.37 9.14 -1.04
C ALA A 264 17.80 8.80 -1.50
N GLU A 265 18.27 7.59 -1.24
CA GLU A 265 19.60 7.13 -1.66
C GLU A 265 19.68 6.96 -3.17
N GLY A 266 18.68 6.34 -3.80
CA GLY A 266 18.66 6.11 -5.23
C GLY A 266 18.58 7.40 -6.04
N PHE A 267 17.60 8.27 -5.76
CA PHE A 267 17.40 9.51 -6.51
C PHE A 267 18.41 10.62 -6.15
N LEU A 268 18.77 10.77 -4.88
CA LEU A 268 19.58 11.91 -4.41
C LEU A 268 20.99 11.55 -3.93
N ASN A 269 21.35 10.27 -3.79
CA ASN A 269 22.55 9.83 -3.05
C ASN A 269 22.59 10.34 -1.60
N LEU A 270 21.42 10.62 -1.01
CA LEU A 270 21.33 11.15 0.34
C LEU A 270 21.17 10.01 1.36
N LYS A 271 22.23 9.73 2.12
CA LYS A 271 22.21 8.72 3.19
C LYS A 271 21.77 9.37 4.50
N LEU A 272 20.53 9.13 4.89
CA LEU A 272 19.99 9.55 6.19
C LEU A 272 19.89 8.35 7.13
N PRO A 273 20.21 8.52 8.42
CA PRO A 273 19.94 7.47 9.40
C PRO A 273 18.43 7.24 9.48
N VAL A 274 18.03 5.97 9.66
CA VAL A 274 16.63 5.52 9.52
C VAL A 274 15.69 6.30 10.43
N TRP A 275 16.11 6.54 11.67
CA TRP A 275 15.32 7.26 12.68
C TRP A 275 15.06 8.72 12.30
N LEU A 276 16.04 9.40 11.69
CA LEU A 276 15.90 10.79 11.28
C LEU A 276 14.96 10.86 10.09
N ARG A 277 15.13 9.95 9.12
CA ARG A 277 14.23 9.83 7.98
C ARG A 277 12.79 9.63 8.44
N ARG A 278 12.58 8.69 9.37
CA ARG A 278 11.27 8.40 9.95
C ARG A 278 10.68 9.61 10.67
N LEU A 279 11.47 10.28 11.52
CA LEU A 279 11.02 11.46 12.24
C LEU A 279 10.58 12.57 11.28
N LEU A 280 11.36 12.84 10.23
CA LEU A 280 11.04 13.86 9.23
C LEU A 280 9.74 13.55 8.49
N THR A 281 9.59 12.33 7.95
CA THR A 281 8.36 11.94 7.23
C THR A 281 7.15 11.96 8.17
N ARG A 282 7.33 11.52 9.41
CA ARG A 282 6.27 11.48 10.42
C ARG A 282 5.84 12.87 10.87
N MET A 283 6.76 13.81 11.04
CA MET A 283 6.39 15.21 11.33
C MET A 283 5.63 15.85 10.16
N LEU A 284 6.03 15.55 8.92
CA LEU A 284 5.35 16.03 7.71
C LEU A 284 3.94 15.40 7.53
N ALA A 285 3.69 14.22 8.09
CA ALA A 285 2.37 13.59 8.11
C ALA A 285 1.50 14.09 9.29
N ILE A 286 2.06 14.16 10.51
CA ILE A 286 1.35 14.57 11.73
C ILE A 286 0.88 16.03 11.64
N GLY A 287 1.72 16.94 11.12
CA GLY A 287 1.37 18.36 11.06
C GLY A 287 0.03 18.64 10.34
N PRO A 288 -0.11 18.22 9.07
CA PRO A 288 -1.37 18.32 8.33
C PRO A 288 -2.53 17.55 9.00
N ALA A 289 -2.27 16.35 9.54
CA ALA A 289 -3.29 15.56 10.22
C ALA A 289 -3.87 16.30 11.43
N VAL A 290 -3.02 16.81 12.32
CA VAL A 290 -3.44 17.58 13.51
C VAL A 290 -4.21 18.83 13.09
N ALA A 291 -3.72 19.56 12.09
CA ALA A 291 -4.38 20.79 11.63
C ALA A 291 -5.80 20.52 11.13
N VAL A 292 -5.98 19.54 10.24
CA VAL A 292 -7.30 19.21 9.67
C VAL A 292 -8.21 18.60 10.72
N VAL A 293 -7.72 17.68 11.55
CA VAL A 293 -8.54 17.06 12.61
C VAL A 293 -8.97 18.08 13.66
N ALA A 294 -8.12 19.03 14.03
CA ALA A 294 -8.49 20.07 14.99
C ALA A 294 -9.57 21.02 14.45
N LEU A 295 -9.60 21.25 13.13
CA LEU A 295 -10.57 22.15 12.49
C LEU A 295 -11.87 21.45 12.07
N ASN A 296 -11.77 20.21 11.60
CA ASN A 296 -12.86 19.49 10.93
C ASN A 296 -13.28 18.18 11.63
N GLY A 297 -12.63 17.83 12.75
CA GLY A 297 -12.96 16.63 13.52
C GLY A 297 -12.76 15.33 12.74
N ASP A 298 -13.62 14.35 13.02
CA ASP A 298 -13.56 13.01 12.44
C ASP A 298 -13.77 13.01 10.91
N ALA A 299 -14.67 13.84 10.40
CA ALA A 299 -14.92 13.97 8.96
C ALA A 299 -13.66 14.44 8.20
N GLY A 300 -12.87 15.32 8.81
CA GLY A 300 -11.57 15.74 8.27
C GLY A 300 -10.56 14.59 8.19
N ALA A 301 -10.57 13.70 9.18
CA ALA A 301 -9.71 12.51 9.17
C ALA A 301 -10.07 11.54 8.05
N THR A 302 -11.36 11.24 7.87
CA THR A 302 -11.82 10.40 6.75
C THR A 302 -11.46 11.02 5.40
N ALA A 303 -11.69 12.32 5.23
CA ALA A 303 -11.35 13.02 3.99
C ALA A 303 -9.84 12.95 3.68
N LEU A 304 -8.97 13.13 4.69
CA LEU A 304 -7.52 12.98 4.52
C LEU A 304 -7.11 11.54 4.20
N LEU A 305 -7.73 10.55 4.85
CA LEU A 305 -7.50 9.14 4.56
C LEU A 305 -7.79 8.84 3.10
N VAL A 306 -8.94 9.25 2.59
CA VAL A 306 -9.29 9.03 1.18
C VAL A 306 -8.36 9.82 0.24
N LEU A 307 -8.08 11.09 0.55
CA LEU A 307 -7.18 11.93 -0.24
C LEU A 307 -5.78 11.30 -0.38
N SER A 308 -5.27 10.69 0.68
CA SER A 308 -3.96 10.04 0.66
C SER A 308 -3.88 8.90 -0.37
N GLN A 309 -4.97 8.13 -0.54
CA GLN A 309 -5.05 7.04 -1.52
C GLN A 309 -5.12 7.59 -2.95
N VAL A 310 -5.77 8.73 -3.14
CA VAL A 310 -5.79 9.44 -4.42
C VAL A 310 -4.39 9.92 -4.80
N VAL A 311 -3.63 10.51 -3.86
CA VAL A 311 -2.24 10.93 -4.10
C VAL A 311 -1.36 9.74 -4.51
N LEU A 312 -1.51 8.59 -3.83
CA LEU A 312 -0.83 7.34 -4.19
C LEU A 312 -1.17 6.89 -5.61
N SER A 313 -2.46 6.92 -5.99
CA SER A 313 -2.91 6.57 -7.34
C SER A 313 -2.31 7.51 -8.40
N LEU A 314 -2.31 8.82 -8.16
CA LEU A 314 -1.77 9.83 -9.06
C LEU A 314 -0.26 9.70 -9.27
N GLN A 315 0.47 9.24 -8.24
CA GLN A 315 1.91 9.01 -8.35
C GLN A 315 2.23 7.74 -9.15
N LEU A 316 1.40 6.71 -9.08
CA LEU A 316 1.68 5.38 -9.64
C LEU A 316 2.18 5.36 -11.10
N PRO A 317 1.61 6.14 -12.05
CA PRO A 317 2.13 6.27 -13.42
C PRO A 317 3.63 6.57 -13.50
N PHE A 318 4.13 7.43 -12.59
CA PHE A 318 5.51 7.87 -12.57
C PHE A 318 6.47 6.80 -12.06
N ALA A 319 5.98 5.75 -11.41
CA ALA A 319 6.78 4.58 -11.04
C ALA A 319 6.67 3.46 -12.09
N ILE A 320 5.46 3.17 -12.60
CA ILE A 320 5.24 2.04 -13.53
C ILE A 320 5.85 2.28 -14.91
N VAL A 321 5.79 3.52 -15.43
CA VAL A 321 6.30 3.81 -16.79
C VAL A 321 7.82 3.61 -16.86
N PRO A 322 8.64 4.18 -15.94
CA PRO A 322 10.07 3.87 -15.89
C PRO A 322 10.33 2.38 -15.68
N LEU A 323 9.58 1.74 -14.79
CA LEU A 323 9.75 0.31 -14.50
C LEU A 323 9.60 -0.54 -15.76
N ILE A 324 8.48 -0.40 -16.48
CA ILE A 324 8.21 -1.16 -17.70
C ILE A 324 9.26 -0.86 -18.78
N THR A 325 9.69 0.40 -18.88
CA THR A 325 10.70 0.85 -19.84
C THR A 325 12.03 0.16 -19.58
N PHE A 326 12.54 0.21 -18.35
CA PHE A 326 13.82 -0.40 -17.99
C PHE A 326 13.78 -1.92 -18.05
N THR A 327 12.70 -2.55 -17.60
CA THR A 327 12.57 -4.01 -17.69
C THR A 327 12.42 -4.52 -19.12
N SER A 328 12.11 -3.64 -20.08
CA SER A 328 11.99 -3.97 -21.51
C SER A 328 13.30 -3.74 -22.28
N ASP A 329 14.27 -3.01 -21.73
CA ASP A 329 15.53 -2.71 -22.41
C ASP A 329 16.55 -3.84 -22.20
N ALA A 330 16.91 -4.54 -23.28
CA ALA A 330 17.89 -5.61 -23.27
C ALA A 330 19.30 -5.14 -22.88
N ARG A 331 19.62 -3.84 -23.03
CA ARG A 331 20.90 -3.28 -22.59
C ARG A 331 21.00 -3.17 -21.08
N ILE A 332 19.86 -2.97 -20.40
CA ILE A 332 19.77 -2.87 -18.94
C ILE A 332 19.60 -4.26 -18.32
N MET A 333 18.74 -5.08 -18.92
CA MET A 333 18.32 -6.36 -18.32
C MET A 333 19.11 -7.58 -18.82
N GLY A 334 19.85 -7.45 -19.93
CA GLY A 334 20.51 -8.57 -20.59
C GLY A 334 19.53 -9.69 -20.92
N ALA A 335 19.89 -10.92 -20.57
CA ALA A 335 19.05 -12.11 -20.78
C ALA A 335 17.73 -12.10 -20.00
N LEU A 336 17.56 -11.22 -19.01
CA LEU A 336 16.33 -11.09 -18.21
C LEU A 336 15.37 -10.03 -18.74
N ALA A 337 15.60 -9.48 -19.94
CA ALA A 337 14.67 -8.57 -20.59
C ALA A 337 13.25 -9.17 -20.64
N SER A 338 12.25 -8.32 -20.45
CA SER A 338 10.87 -8.77 -20.37
C SER A 338 10.40 -9.32 -21.72
N PRO A 339 9.81 -10.52 -21.78
CA PRO A 339 9.24 -11.04 -23.01
C PRO A 339 8.07 -10.16 -23.47
N ALA A 340 7.71 -10.26 -24.76
CA ALA A 340 6.73 -9.38 -25.40
C ALA A 340 5.37 -9.38 -24.67
N TRP A 341 4.90 -10.53 -24.18
CA TRP A 341 3.64 -10.63 -23.44
C TRP A 341 3.68 -9.84 -22.14
N LEU A 342 4.79 -9.88 -21.40
CA LEU A 342 4.93 -9.20 -20.12
C LEU A 342 5.04 -7.68 -20.33
N ARG A 343 5.76 -7.27 -21.39
CA ARG A 343 5.84 -5.87 -21.82
C ARG A 343 4.46 -5.33 -22.22
N LEU A 344 3.71 -6.08 -23.03
CA LEU A 344 2.38 -5.67 -23.49
C LEU A 344 1.41 -5.55 -22.31
N SER A 345 1.41 -6.53 -21.41
CA SER A 345 0.59 -6.50 -20.20
C SER A 345 0.96 -5.33 -19.28
N GLY A 346 2.26 -5.04 -19.11
CA GLY A 346 2.73 -3.88 -18.34
C GLY A 346 2.22 -2.57 -18.93
N TRP A 347 2.38 -2.35 -20.24
CA TRP A 347 1.88 -1.15 -20.91
C TRP A 347 0.35 -1.05 -20.91
N ALA A 348 -0.37 -2.17 -20.99
CA ALA A 348 -1.82 -2.18 -20.84
C ALA A 348 -2.25 -1.73 -19.44
N ILE A 349 -1.57 -2.21 -18.39
CA ILE A 349 -1.80 -1.75 -17.01
C ILE A 349 -1.49 -0.25 -16.90
N ALA A 350 -0.38 0.21 -17.47
CA ALA A 350 -0.03 1.63 -17.44
C ALA A 350 -1.08 2.50 -18.14
N ALA A 351 -1.59 2.08 -19.31
CA ALA A 351 -2.65 2.78 -20.01
C ALA A 351 -3.94 2.87 -19.18
N VAL A 352 -4.33 1.77 -18.51
CA VAL A 352 -5.50 1.76 -17.61
C VAL A 352 -5.30 2.72 -16.44
N VAL A 353 -4.17 2.63 -15.73
CA VAL A 353 -3.89 3.48 -14.57
C VAL A 353 -3.82 4.96 -14.95
N ILE A 354 -3.16 5.29 -16.07
CA ILE A 354 -3.08 6.67 -16.57
C ILE A 354 -4.47 7.18 -16.97
N GLY A 355 -5.26 6.38 -17.69
CA GLY A 355 -6.60 6.74 -18.11
C GLY A 355 -7.52 7.00 -16.92
N LEU A 356 -7.51 6.11 -15.93
CA LEU A 356 -8.28 6.24 -14.69
C LEU A 356 -7.90 7.50 -13.89
N ASN A 357 -6.61 7.77 -13.73
CA ASN A 357 -6.14 8.99 -13.06
C ASN A 357 -6.48 10.26 -13.86
N GLY A 358 -6.47 10.19 -15.19
CA GLY A 358 -6.93 11.29 -16.05
C GLY A 358 -8.39 11.63 -15.82
N VAL A 359 -9.27 10.62 -15.74
CA VAL A 359 -10.69 10.80 -15.41
C VAL A 359 -10.86 11.42 -14.01
N LEU A 360 -10.13 10.91 -13.02
CA LEU A 360 -10.18 11.43 -11.66
C LEU A 360 -9.74 12.91 -11.60
N LEU A 361 -8.65 13.26 -12.28
CA LEU A 361 -8.14 14.63 -12.31
C LEU A 361 -9.14 15.59 -12.97
N ILE A 362 -9.75 15.19 -14.09
CA ILE A 362 -10.80 15.98 -14.75
C ILE A 362 -12.02 16.14 -13.84
N GLY A 363 -12.40 15.08 -13.12
CA GLY A 363 -13.50 15.12 -12.16
C GLY A 363 -13.22 16.07 -10.98
N PHE A 364 -11.98 16.16 -10.52
CA PHE A 364 -11.59 17.05 -9.42
C PHE A 364 -11.49 18.53 -9.85
N LEU A 365 -11.22 18.78 -11.13
CA LEU A 365 -11.08 20.12 -11.70
C LEU A 365 -12.43 20.74 -12.15
N ARG A 366 -13.53 19.99 -12.10
CA ARG A 366 -14.88 20.44 -12.47
C ARG A 366 -15.72 20.73 -11.24
#